data_AF-A0A420WVP4-F1
#
_entry.id   AF-A0A420WVP4-F1
#
_cell.length_a   1.000
_cell.length_b   1.000
_cell.length_c   1.000
_cell.angle_alpha   90.00
_cell.angle_beta   90.00
_cell.angle_gamma   90.00
#
_symmetry.space_group_name_H-M   'P 1'
#
loop_
_entity.id
_entity.type
_entity.pdbx_description
1 polymer ?
#
loop_
_entity_poly.entity_id
_entity_poly.type
_entity_poly.pdbx_seq_one_letter_code
_entity_poly.pdbx_strand_id
1 'polypeptide(L)'
;MYNPFRSLKIDEWYKAMLALSTIFLLISLTVPLQAISHDAVNAVQLISLAGVLISLGEWINHPLQTIVGEHMGRMWHGEGHLRRNSPAGLAFDLIGACVLVVGLFKMLF
;
A
#
# COMPACT_ATOMS: atom_id res chain seq x y z
N MET A 1 12.56 -16.80 21.74
CA MET A 1 12.46 -15.34 21.54
C MET A 1 11.06 -15.02 21.06
N TYR A 2 10.37 -14.09 21.71
CA TYR A 2 9.05 -13.61 21.27
C TYR A 2 9.26 -12.72 20.04
N ASN A 3 8.79 -13.16 18.87
CA ASN A 3 8.81 -12.35 17.66
C ASN A 3 7.43 -11.69 17.50
N PRO A 4 7.29 -10.39 17.82
CA PRO A 4 6.02 -9.68 17.70
C PRO A 4 5.52 -9.59 16.26
N PHE A 5 6.37 -9.82 15.26
CA PHE A 5 6.04 -9.74 13.84
C PHE A 5 5.58 -11.08 13.24
N ARG A 6 5.52 -12.17 14.03
CA ARG A 6 5.15 -13.50 13.52
C ARG A 6 3.72 -13.57 12.96
N SER A 7 2.81 -12.72 13.43
CA SER A 7 1.42 -12.66 12.96
C SER A 7 1.21 -11.71 11.77
N LEU A 8 2.21 -10.89 11.42
CA LEU A 8 2.11 -9.97 10.29
C LEU A 8 2.29 -10.76 8.99
N LYS A 9 1.16 -11.02 8.33
CA LYS A 9 1.12 -11.55 6.95
C LYS A 9 1.44 -10.44 5.95
N ILE A 10 2.67 -9.94 6.00
CA ILE A 10 3.24 -9.09 4.94
C ILE A 10 3.88 -10.03 3.92
N ASP A 11 3.02 -10.68 3.16
CA ASP A 11 3.35 -11.56 2.04
C ASP A 11 3.49 -10.78 0.72
N GLU A 12 2.87 -9.60 0.63
CA GLU A 12 2.81 -8.78 -0.58
C GLU A 12 3.40 -7.38 -0.38
N TRP A 13 4.02 -6.82 -1.43
CA TRP A 13 4.71 -5.53 -1.38
C TRP A 13 3.78 -4.37 -1.00
N TYR A 14 2.53 -4.39 -1.49
CA TYR A 14 1.56 -3.36 -1.17
C TYR A 14 1.12 -3.40 0.30
N LYS A 15 1.11 -4.57 0.96
CA LYS A 15 0.84 -4.65 2.41
C LYS A 15 2.00 -4.06 3.22
N ALA A 16 3.24 -4.28 2.77
CA ALA A 16 4.42 -3.68 3.39
C ALA A 16 4.39 -2.15 3.25
N MET A 17 4.12 -1.67 2.03
CA MET A 17 4.04 -0.24 1.72
C MET A 17 2.88 0.43 2.48
N LEU A 18 1.72 -0.23 2.61
CA LEU A 18 0.60 0.26 3.40
C LEU A 18 1.00 0.48 4.85
N ALA A 19 1.63 -0.51 5.48
CA ALA A 19 2.05 -0.44 6.87
C ALA A 19 3.05 0.71 7.09
N LEU A 20 4.09 0.78 6.26
CA LEU A 20 5.12 1.81 6.35
C LEU A 20 4.56 3.22 6.13
N SER A 21 3.76 3.40 5.08
CA SER A 21 3.15 4.68 4.73
C SER A 21 2.17 5.15 5.81
N THR A 22 1.40 4.22 6.39
CA THR A 22 0.48 4.54 7.50
C THR A 22 1.26 4.99 8.74
N ILE A 23 2.36 4.32 9.09
CA ILE A 23 3.20 4.72 10.23
C ILE A 23 3.75 6.14 10.02
N PHE A 24 4.33 6.43 8.85
CA PHE A 24 4.86 7.77 8.57
C PHE A 24 3.76 8.84 8.55
N LEU A 25 2.60 8.53 7.98
CA LEU A 25 1.45 9.43 7.99
C LEU A 25 1.03 9.75 9.43
N LEU A 26 0.86 8.74 10.28
CA LEU A 26 0.48 8.93 11.68
C LEU A 26 1.53 9.74 12.46
N ILE A 27 2.81 9.44 12.29
CA ILE A 27 3.89 10.21 12.94
C ILE A 27 3.82 11.67 12.49
N SER A 28 3.69 11.92 11.18
CA SER A 28 3.64 13.28 10.62
C SER A 28 2.40 14.09 11.03
N LEU A 29 1.32 13.43 11.45
CA LEU A 29 0.09 14.07 11.92
C LEU A 29 0.04 14.27 13.43
N THR A 30 0.71 13.41 14.20
CA THR A 30 0.58 13.36 15.66
C THR A 30 1.81 13.88 16.40
N VAL A 31 2.99 13.80 15.78
CA VAL A 31 4.25 14.24 16.37
C VAL A 31 4.62 15.60 15.79
N PRO A 32 4.83 16.64 16.61
CA PRO A 32 5.33 17.92 16.13
C PRO A 32 6.80 17.76 15.69
N LEU A 33 7.02 17.68 14.38
CA LEU A 33 8.35 17.55 13.78
C LEU A 33 9.03 18.92 13.70
N GLN A 34 9.66 19.35 14.80
CA GLN A 34 10.30 20.68 14.91
C GLN A 34 11.59 20.83 14.08
N ALA A 35 12.16 19.73 13.60
CA ALA A 35 13.44 19.72 12.88
C ALA A 35 13.32 19.97 11.37
N ILE A 36 12.10 20.08 10.84
CA ILE A 36 11.84 20.26 9.41
C ILE A 36 10.84 21.39 9.17
N SER A 37 10.97 22.06 8.03
CA SER A 37 10.04 23.13 7.62
C SER A 37 8.61 22.61 7.46
N HIS A 38 7.62 23.47 7.67
CA HIS A 38 6.20 23.13 7.48
C HIS A 38 5.89 22.55 6.09
N ASP A 39 6.53 23.06 5.03
CA ASP A 39 6.34 22.55 3.67
C ASP A 39 6.86 21.12 3.50
N ALA A 40 8.01 20.80 4.11
CA ALA A 40 8.54 19.44 4.15
C ALA A 40 7.62 18.48 4.92
N VAL A 41 7.02 18.91 6.03
CA VAL A 41 6.01 18.11 6.76
C VAL A 41 4.80 17.83 5.86
N ASN A 42 4.30 18.84 5.18
CA ASN A 42 3.16 18.72 4.25
C ASN A 42 3.49 17.76 3.09
N ALA A 43 4.71 17.83 2.55
CA ALA A 43 5.16 16.91 1.50
C ALA A 43 5.21 15.46 2.00
N VAL A 44 5.74 15.21 3.21
CA VAL A 44 5.76 13.88 3.83
C VAL A 44 4.34 13.35 4.03
N GLN A 45 3.41 14.18 4.50
CA GLN A 45 2.00 13.80 4.66
C GLN A 45 1.36 13.39 3.33
N LEU A 46 1.56 14.18 2.27
CA LEU A 46 1.02 13.90 0.94
C LEU A 46 1.61 12.62 0.34
N ILE A 47 2.94 12.45 0.41
CA ILE A 47 3.61 11.25 -0.10
C ILE A 47 3.18 10.00 0.68
N SER A 48 3.04 10.12 2.01
CA SER A 48 2.59 9.00 2.86
C SER A 48 1.12 8.66 2.60
N LEU A 49 0.26 9.67 2.41
CA LEU A 49 -1.14 9.46 2.02
C LEU A 49 -1.24 8.77 0.65
N ALA A 50 -0.44 9.20 -0.32
CA ALA A 50 -0.37 8.56 -1.62
C ALA A 50 0.04 7.09 -1.51
N GLY A 51 1.06 6.78 -0.70
CA GLY A 51 1.50 5.42 -0.42
C GLY A 51 0.38 4.56 0.18
N VAL A 52 -0.41 5.09 1.09
CA VAL A 52 -1.61 4.41 1.65
C VAL A 52 -2.64 4.14 0.56
N LEU A 53 -2.98 5.14 -0.25
CA LEU A 53 -4.01 5.01 -1.30
C LEU A 53 -3.62 4.00 -2.38
N ILE A 54 -2.40 4.07 -2.91
CA ILE A 54 -1.89 3.12 -3.91
C ILE A 54 -1.84 1.71 -3.32
N SER A 55 -1.39 1.56 -2.09
CA SER A 55 -1.32 0.24 -1.46
C SER A 55 -2.70 -0.39 -1.25
N LEU A 56 -3.71 0.42 -0.90
CA LEU A 56 -5.10 -0.03 -0.79
C LEU A 56 -5.67 -0.39 -2.15
N GLY A 57 -5.43 0.43 -3.18
CA GLY A 57 -5.89 0.15 -4.54
C GLY A 57 -5.31 -1.15 -5.09
N GLU A 58 -4.01 -1.36 -4.92
CA GLU A 58 -3.32 -2.60 -5.27
C GLU A 58 -3.83 -3.80 -4.47
N TRP A 59 -4.11 -3.66 -3.18
CA TRP A 59 -4.71 -4.75 -2.41
C TRP A 59 -6.10 -5.11 -2.94
N ILE A 60 -6.96 -4.13 -3.19
CA ILE A 60 -8.30 -4.36 -3.76
C ILE A 60 -8.20 -5.04 -5.13
N ASN A 61 -7.22 -4.65 -5.96
CA ASN A 61 -6.98 -5.21 -7.27
C ASN A 61 -6.32 -6.61 -7.26
N HIS A 62 -5.88 -7.12 -6.10
CA HIS A 62 -5.28 -8.46 -5.96
C HIS A 62 -6.04 -9.32 -4.94
N PRO A 63 -7.34 -9.63 -5.20
CA PRO A 63 -8.09 -10.53 -4.34
C PRO A 63 -7.47 -11.93 -4.34
N LEU A 64 -7.66 -12.67 -3.24
CA LEU A 64 -7.29 -14.08 -3.21
C LEU A 64 -8.14 -14.84 -4.23
N GLN A 65 -7.49 -15.56 -5.14
CA GLN A 65 -8.12 -16.39 -6.14
C GLN A 65 -7.73 -17.85 -5.89
N THR A 66 -8.72 -18.72 -5.90
CA THR A 66 -8.54 -20.16 -5.79
C THR A 66 -8.92 -20.82 -7.10
N ILE A 67 -8.06 -21.68 -7.62
CA ILE A 67 -8.27 -22.44 -8.84
C ILE A 67 -8.13 -23.92 -8.49
N VAL A 68 -9.17 -24.69 -8.81
CA VAL A 68 -9.15 -26.15 -8.76
C VAL A 68 -9.11 -26.64 -10.20
N GLY A 69 -8.17 -27.52 -10.52
CA GLY A 69 -8.04 -28.08 -11.86
C GLY A 69 -7.53 -29.52 -11.82
N GLU A 70 -7.57 -30.20 -12.96
CA GLU A 70 -7.00 -31.54 -13.12
C GLU A 70 -5.86 -31.49 -14.12
N HIS A 71 -4.70 -32.04 -13.76
CA HIS A 71 -3.55 -32.17 -14.65
C HIS A 71 -2.96 -33.59 -14.55
N MET A 72 -2.84 -34.27 -15.68
CA MET A 72 -2.34 -35.67 -15.76
C MET A 72 -3.09 -36.64 -14.82
N GLY A 73 -4.41 -36.54 -14.73
CA GLY A 73 -5.22 -37.41 -13.87
C GLY A 73 -5.10 -37.12 -12.37
N ARG A 74 -4.46 -36.00 -11.97
CA ARG A 74 -4.37 -35.56 -10.58
C ARG A 74 -5.06 -34.22 -10.40
N MET A 75 -5.86 -34.12 -9.34
CA MET A 75 -6.43 -32.86 -8.90
C MET A 75 -5.32 -31.95 -8.36
N TRP A 76 -5.34 -30.70 -8.79
CA TRP A 76 -4.46 -29.64 -8.34
C TRP A 76 -5.28 -28.49 -7.76
N HIS A 77 -4.75 -27.89 -6.71
CA HIS A 77 -5.30 -26.72 -6.03
C HIS A 77 -4.24 -25.64 -5.99
N GLY A 78 -4.53 -24.50 -6.61
CA GLY A 78 -3.69 -23.32 -6.60
C GLY A 78 -4.40 -22.15 -5.94
N GLU A 79 -3.69 -21.45 -5.05
CA GLU A 79 -4.13 -20.19 -4.47
C GLU A 79 -3.13 -19.10 -4.80
N GLY A 80 -3.61 -17.90 -5.12
CA GLY A 80 -2.74 -16.77 -5.38
C GLY A 80 -3.48 -15.45 -5.46
N HIS A 81 -2.72 -14.37 -5.34
CA HIS A 81 -3.19 -12.99 -5.46
C HIS A 81 -3.01 -12.47 -6.89
N LEU A 82 -3.70 -13.09 -7.85
CA LEU A 82 -3.65 -12.65 -9.25
C LEU A 82 -4.37 -11.30 -9.42
N ARG A 83 -3.82 -10.44 -10.28
CA ARG A 83 -4.41 -9.13 -10.56
C ARG A 83 -5.80 -9.29 -11.20
N ARG A 84 -6.80 -8.70 -10.56
CA ARG A 84 -8.16 -8.55 -11.05
C ARG A 84 -8.62 -7.12 -10.79
N ASN A 85 -8.42 -6.27 -11.80
CA ASN A 85 -8.77 -4.86 -11.72
C ASN A 85 -10.23 -4.67 -11.35
N SER A 86 -10.46 -3.79 -10.38
CA SER A 86 -11.77 -3.32 -9.98
C SER A 86 -11.84 -1.79 -10.17
N PRO A 87 -13.02 -1.21 -10.45
CA PRO A 87 -13.16 0.24 -10.55
C PRO A 87 -12.73 0.97 -9.27
N ALA A 88 -13.01 0.38 -8.10
CA ALA A 88 -12.61 0.93 -6.81
C ALA A 88 -11.09 0.93 -6.66
N GLY A 89 -10.42 -0.21 -6.90
CA GLY A 89 -8.96 -0.29 -6.80
C GLY A 89 -8.27 0.67 -7.75
N LEU A 90 -8.72 0.73 -9.01
CA LEU A 90 -8.22 1.69 -9.99
C LEU A 90 -8.43 3.16 -9.56
N ALA A 91 -9.57 3.49 -8.94
CA ALA A 91 -9.81 4.83 -8.42
C ALA A 91 -8.82 5.19 -7.30
N PHE A 92 -8.56 4.25 -6.37
CA PHE A 92 -7.56 4.43 -5.33
C PHE A 92 -6.14 4.62 -5.91
N ASP A 93 -5.75 3.82 -6.90
CA ASP A 93 -4.45 3.93 -7.56
C ASP A 93 -4.29 5.27 -8.28
N LEU A 94 -5.32 5.72 -9.01
CA LEU A 94 -5.32 6.99 -9.74
C LEU A 94 -5.26 8.19 -8.80
N ILE A 95 -6.09 8.22 -7.75
CA ILE A 95 -6.08 9.30 -6.76
C ILE A 95 -4.74 9.31 -6.04
N GLY A 96 -4.24 8.15 -5.62
CA GLY A 96 -2.94 8.01 -4.98
C GLY A 96 -1.80 8.53 -5.86
N ALA A 97 -1.79 8.17 -7.15
CA ALA A 97 -0.80 8.66 -8.11
C ALA A 97 -0.85 10.19 -8.26
N CYS A 98 -2.05 10.78 -8.37
CA CYS A 98 -2.21 12.23 -8.42
C CYS A 98 -1.67 12.91 -7.15
N VAL A 99 -2.00 12.40 -5.97
CA VAL A 99 -1.52 12.92 -4.69
C VAL A 99 0.01 12.78 -4.58
N LEU A 100 0.59 11.68 -5.07
CA LEU A 100 2.04 11.49 -5.09
C LEU A 100 2.74 12.57 -5.91
N VAL A 101 2.24 12.85 -7.12
CA VAL A 101 2.79 13.90 -7.99
C VAL A 101 2.74 15.26 -7.30
N VAL A 102 1.61 15.60 -6.66
CA VAL A 102 1.48 16.86 -5.90
C VAL A 102 2.45 16.91 -4.72
N GLY A 103 2.60 15.81 -3.98
CA GLY A 103 3.54 15.72 -2.85
C GLY A 103 4.99 15.87 -3.28
N LEU A 104 5.39 15.21 -4.38
CA LEU A 104 6.72 15.34 -4.96
C LEU A 104 6.99 16.75 -5.49
N PHE A 105 6.00 17.38 -6.13
CA PHE A 105 6.14 18.77 -6.60
C PHE A 105 6.40 19.73 -5.44
N LYS A 106 5.61 19.64 -4.36
CA LYS A 106 5.81 20.45 -3.14
C LYS A 106 7.11 20.16 -2.39
N MET A 107 7.71 18.99 -2.59
CA MET A 107 9.00 18.65 -2.00
C MET A 107 10.15 19.33 -2.75
N LEU A 108 9.99 19.56 -4.06
CA LEU A 108 11.04 20.06 -4.95
C LEU A 108 10.96 21.58 -5.17
N PHE A 109 9.77 22.17 -5.10
CA PHE A 109 9.48 23.58 -5.38
C PHE A 109 8.62 24.19 -4.28
#